data_AF-A0A157ZMF3-F1
#
_entry.id   AF-A0A157ZMF3-F1
#
_cell.length_a   1.000
_cell.length_b   1.000
_cell.length_c   1.000
_cell.angle_alpha   90.00
_cell.angle_beta   90.00
_cell.angle_gamma   90.00
#
_symmetry.space_group_name_H-M   'P 1'
#
loop_
_entity.id
_entity.type
_entity.pdbx_description
1 polymer ?
#
loop_
_entity_poly.entity_id
_entity_poly.type
_entity_poly.pdbx_seq_one_letter_code
_entity_poly.pdbx_strand_id
1 'polypeptide(L)'
;MEQLGFSFDGLASSDRGIYAIAGVVASGDLEILIERKALDGRCEVAINTSIHGFETTWRAVMQRFVTNRPLADTRVTVNDSGATPAIVSLRLAQAAQSLDEESR
;
A
#
# COMPACT_ATOMS: atom_id res chain seq x y z
N MET A 1 7.50 5.46 -16.84
CA MET A 1 6.97 5.79 -15.51
C MET A 1 5.50 6.13 -15.65
N GLU A 2 4.68 5.56 -14.80
CA GLU A 2 3.23 5.75 -14.71
C GLU A 2 2.87 6.08 -13.27
N GLN A 3 1.84 6.92 -13.09
CA GLN A 3 1.30 7.28 -11.79
C GLN A 3 -0.15 6.84 -11.71
N LEU A 4 -0.48 6.04 -10.71
CA LEU A 4 -1.82 5.51 -10.49
C LEU A 4 -2.34 5.99 -9.14
N GLY A 5 -3.62 6.35 -9.09
CA GLY A 5 -4.31 6.80 -7.90
C GLY A 5 -5.59 6.01 -7.65
N PHE A 6 -5.76 5.48 -6.43
CA PHE A 6 -6.97 4.79 -6.01
C PHE A 6 -7.50 5.35 -4.69
N SER A 7 -8.81 5.29 -4.51
CA SER A 7 -9.47 5.55 -3.22
C SER A 7 -10.35 4.36 -2.90
N PHE A 8 -10.29 3.89 -1.65
CA PHE A 8 -11.12 2.81 -1.14
C PHE A 8 -11.86 3.28 0.11
N ASP A 9 -13.17 3.04 0.13
CA ASP A 9 -14.08 3.50 1.17
C ASP A 9 -14.69 2.31 1.92
N GLY A 10 -15.44 2.57 3.00
CA GLY A 10 -16.14 1.52 3.76
C GLY A 10 -15.19 0.58 4.52
N LEU A 11 -13.98 1.05 4.81
CA LEU A 11 -12.98 0.30 5.55
C LEU A 11 -13.23 0.43 7.06
N ALA A 12 -12.94 -0.63 7.80
CA ALA A 12 -12.98 -0.58 9.26
C ALA A 12 -11.82 0.25 9.80
N SER A 13 -12.09 1.07 10.83
CA SER A 13 -11.07 1.80 11.58
C SER A 13 -10.16 0.84 12.35
N SER A 14 -8.91 1.23 12.54
CA SER A 14 -7.96 0.52 13.38
C SER A 14 -7.11 1.46 14.21
N ASP A 15 -6.72 1.02 15.40
CA ASP A 15 -5.80 1.74 16.26
C ASP A 15 -4.35 1.25 16.08
N ARG A 16 -3.88 1.30 14.83
CA ARG A 16 -2.55 0.82 14.44
C ARG A 16 -1.45 1.88 14.57
N GLY A 17 -0.21 1.54 14.24
CA GLY A 17 0.94 2.44 14.25
C GLY A 17 0.70 3.70 13.40
N ILE A 18 1.59 4.68 13.56
CA ILE A 18 1.45 5.95 12.85
C ILE A 18 1.92 5.80 11.40
N TYR A 19 2.96 5.01 11.16
CA TYR A 19 3.46 4.72 9.83
C TYR A 19 4.14 3.34 9.77
N ALA A 20 4.48 2.88 8.57
CA ALA A 20 5.35 1.74 8.34
C ALA A 20 5.98 1.82 6.96
N ILE A 21 7.23 1.39 6.84
CA ILE A 21 7.94 1.31 5.56
C ILE A 21 8.45 -0.11 5.34
N ALA A 22 8.29 -0.63 4.12
CA ALA A 22 8.90 -1.90 3.73
C ALA A 22 9.48 -1.85 2.32
N GLY A 23 10.62 -2.53 2.14
CA GLY A 23 11.30 -2.65 0.84
C GLY A 23 12.13 -1.43 0.46
N VAL A 24 12.61 -1.41 -0.78
CA VAL A 24 13.46 -0.37 -1.36
C VAL A 24 13.16 -0.23 -2.85
N VAL A 25 13.41 0.94 -3.42
CA VAL A 25 13.27 1.16 -4.87
C VAL A 25 14.52 0.65 -5.59
N ALA A 26 14.52 -0.64 -5.92
CA ALA A 26 15.58 -1.31 -6.69
C ALA A 26 14.96 -2.18 -7.79
N SER A 27 15.74 -2.52 -8.83
CA SER A 27 15.25 -3.33 -9.96
C SER A 27 14.60 -4.63 -9.48
N GLY A 28 13.31 -4.80 -9.78
CA GLY A 28 12.53 -5.98 -9.38
C GLY A 28 12.00 -5.96 -7.94
N ASP A 29 12.12 -4.83 -7.23
CA ASP A 29 11.56 -4.59 -5.90
C ASP A 29 10.76 -3.28 -5.86
N LEU A 30 10.15 -3.01 -4.71
CA LEU A 30 9.34 -1.82 -4.44
C LEU A 30 9.53 -1.36 -3.00
N GLU A 31 9.36 -0.06 -2.80
CA GLU A 31 9.14 0.53 -1.48
C GLU A 31 7.65 0.78 -1.26
N ILE A 32 7.18 0.50 -0.05
CA ILE A 32 5.82 0.81 0.40
C ILE A 32 5.92 1.64 1.67
N LEU A 33 5.25 2.79 1.68
CA LEU A 33 4.97 3.59 2.87
C LEU A 33 3.48 3.51 3.16
N ILE A 34 3.13 3.13 4.39
CA ILE A 34 1.79 3.29 4.94
C ILE A 34 1.87 4.35 6.02
N GLU A 35 0.99 5.34 6.00
CA GLU A 35 0.95 6.40 7.00
C GLU A 35 -0.49 6.76 7.36
N ARG A 36 -0.73 7.14 8.61
CA ARG A 36 -2.02 7.70 9.02
C ARG A 36 -2.26 9.03 8.32
N LYS A 37 -3.48 9.21 7.81
CA LYS A 37 -3.93 10.44 7.19
C LYS A 37 -5.43 10.56 7.42
N ALA A 38 -5.88 11.68 7.99
CA ALA A 38 -7.31 11.94 8.17
C ALA A 38 -7.99 12.00 6.80
N LEU A 39 -8.73 10.96 6.45
CA LEU A 39 -9.33 10.76 5.13
C LEU A 39 -10.81 10.41 5.20
N ASP A 40 -11.44 10.64 6.35
CA ASP A 40 -12.86 10.38 6.61
C ASP A 40 -13.20 8.91 6.40
N GLY A 41 -12.37 8.04 6.97
CA GLY A 41 -12.53 6.58 6.91
C GLY A 41 -12.04 5.93 5.61
N ARG A 42 -11.49 6.70 4.67
CA ARG A 42 -10.96 6.19 3.40
C ARG A 42 -9.50 5.75 3.49
N CYS A 43 -9.09 4.95 2.51
CA CYS A 43 -7.69 4.67 2.21
C CYS A 43 -7.34 5.23 0.83
N GLU A 44 -6.38 6.14 0.78
CA GLU A 44 -5.82 6.65 -0.48
C GLU A 44 -4.58 5.84 -0.87
N VAL A 45 -4.51 5.40 -2.12
CA VAL A 45 -3.32 4.72 -2.66
C VAL A 45 -2.73 5.53 -3.80
N ALA A 46 -1.42 5.78 -3.73
CA ALA A 46 -0.64 6.39 -4.80
C ALA A 46 0.50 5.45 -5.21
N ILE A 47 0.58 5.13 -6.50
CA ILE A 47 1.59 4.21 -7.05
C ILE A 47 2.39 4.91 -8.14
N ASN A 48 3.71 4.96 -7.96
CA ASN A 48 4.65 5.34 -9.00
C ASN A 48 5.34 4.05 -9.48
N THR A 49 5.11 3.64 -10.72
CA THR A 49 5.71 2.42 -11.28
C THR A 49 6.50 2.71 -12.54
N SER A 50 7.61 1.97 -12.74
CA SER A 50 8.34 1.98 -14.00
C SER A 50 7.62 1.24 -15.13
N ILE A 51 6.64 0.38 -14.83
CA ILE A 51 5.96 -0.51 -15.78
C ILE A 51 4.54 0.00 -16.08
N HIS A 52 4.25 0.27 -17.35
CA HIS A 52 2.94 0.77 -17.80
C HIS A 52 1.91 -0.35 -18.02
N GLY A 53 0.62 0.00 -17.95
CA GLY A 53 -0.47 -0.87 -18.43
C GLY A 53 -0.96 -1.90 -17.41
N PHE A 54 -0.60 -1.76 -16.14
CA PHE A 54 -0.99 -2.67 -15.06
C PHE A 54 -2.02 -2.06 -14.09
N GLU A 55 -2.71 -0.97 -14.45
CA GLU A 55 -3.68 -0.31 -13.56
C GLU A 55 -4.71 -1.28 -12.97
N THR A 56 -5.34 -2.12 -13.80
CA THR A 56 -6.35 -3.09 -13.35
C THR A 56 -5.77 -4.10 -12.35
N THR A 57 -4.55 -4.56 -12.59
CA THR A 57 -3.84 -5.49 -11.70
C THR A 57 -3.51 -4.80 -10.37
N TRP A 58 -2.98 -3.58 -10.42
CA TRP A 58 -2.69 -2.79 -9.24
C TRP A 58 -3.94 -2.50 -8.41
N ARG A 59 -5.03 -2.09 -9.05
CA ARG A 59 -6.32 -1.89 -8.37
C ARG A 59 -6.78 -3.16 -7.66
N ALA A 60 -6.73 -4.31 -8.32
CA ALA A 60 -7.13 -5.59 -7.74
C ALA A 60 -6.26 -6.01 -6.55
N VAL A 61 -4.93 -5.85 -6.67
CA VAL A 61 -3.98 -6.12 -5.58
C VAL A 61 -4.25 -5.23 -4.37
N MET A 62 -4.40 -3.92 -4.59
CA MET A 62 -4.65 -2.96 -3.52
C MET A 62 -6.02 -3.13 -2.88
N GLN A 63 -7.06 -3.39 -3.68
CA GLN A 63 -8.40 -3.70 -3.18
C GLN A 63 -8.35 -4.93 -2.26
N ARG A 64 -7.71 -6.01 -2.70
CA ARG A 64 -7.55 -7.22 -1.88
C ARG A 64 -6.76 -6.93 -0.60
N PHE A 65 -5.74 -6.09 -0.65
CA PHE A 65 -4.95 -5.72 0.51
C PHE A 65 -5.78 -4.96 1.56
N VAL A 66 -6.48 -3.90 1.15
CA VAL A 66 -7.28 -3.06 2.06
C VAL A 66 -8.57 -3.75 2.53
N THR A 67 -9.13 -4.69 1.77
CA THR A 67 -10.28 -5.49 2.25
C THR A 67 -9.87 -6.46 3.37
N ASN A 68 -8.66 -7.02 3.31
CA ASN A 68 -8.18 -7.97 4.31
C ASN A 68 -7.57 -7.29 5.55
N ARG A 69 -7.38 -5.96 5.53
CA ARG A 69 -6.71 -5.20 6.60
C ARG A 69 -7.46 -3.89 6.86
N PRO A 70 -7.89 -3.62 8.11
CA PRO A 70 -8.58 -2.36 8.44
C PRO A 70 -7.61 -1.18 8.32
N LEU A 71 -7.69 -0.47 7.19
CA LEU A 71 -6.80 0.62 6.78
C LEU A 71 -7.56 1.95 6.55
N ALA A 72 -8.67 2.15 7.24
CA ALA A 72 -9.34 3.45 7.24
C ALA A 72 -8.40 4.55 7.76
N ASP A 73 -8.52 5.77 7.22
CA ASP A 73 -7.69 6.93 7.57
C ASP A 73 -6.19 6.69 7.36
N THR A 74 -5.85 6.07 6.22
CA THR A 74 -4.44 5.84 5.83
C THR A 74 -4.16 6.21 4.39
N ARG A 75 -2.93 6.62 4.13
CA ARG A 75 -2.37 6.72 2.79
C ARG A 75 -1.34 5.62 2.58
N VAL A 76 -1.43 4.93 1.45
CA VAL A 76 -0.43 3.97 0.99
C VAL A 76 0.28 4.55 -0.23
N THR A 77 1.59 4.76 -0.13
CA THR A 77 2.44 5.18 -1.24
C THR A 77 3.33 4.02 -1.66
N VAL A 78 3.35 3.70 -2.95
CA VAL A 78 4.15 2.63 -3.54
C VAL A 78 5.08 3.20 -4.59
N ASN A 79 6.38 2.93 -4.46
CA ASN A 79 7.40 3.25 -5.45
C ASN A 79 7.97 1.95 -6.01
N ASP A 80 7.53 1.58 -7.21
CA ASP A 80 7.79 0.28 -7.82
C ASP A 80 8.77 0.38 -9.00
N SER A 81 9.76 -0.51 -9.00
CA SER A 81 10.75 -0.64 -10.08
C SER A 81 10.65 -2.00 -10.77
N GLY A 82 9.41 -2.41 -11.12
CA GLY A 82 9.13 -3.61 -11.88
C GLY A 82 9.12 -4.89 -11.04
N ALA A 83 8.66 -4.79 -9.80
CA ALA A 83 8.51 -5.94 -8.92
C ALA A 83 7.48 -6.94 -9.47
N THR A 84 7.78 -8.23 -9.30
CA THR A 84 6.81 -9.27 -9.62
C THR A 84 5.64 -9.27 -8.62
N PRO A 85 4.46 -9.79 -8.97
CA PRO A 85 3.32 -9.84 -8.05
C PRO A 85 3.60 -10.53 -6.70
N ALA A 86 4.52 -11.50 -6.67
CA ALA A 86 4.95 -12.17 -5.45
C ALA A 86 5.73 -11.22 -4.52
N ILE A 87 6.63 -10.41 -5.07
CA ILE A 87 7.39 -9.41 -4.31
C ILE A 87 6.48 -8.28 -3.83
N VAL A 88 5.55 -7.81 -4.68
CA VAL A 88 4.51 -6.84 -4.27
C VAL A 88 3.73 -7.34 -3.05
N SER A 89 3.24 -8.58 -3.12
CA SER A 89 2.48 -9.19 -2.01
C SER A 89 3.32 -9.34 -0.74
N LEU A 90 4.59 -9.71 -0.86
CA LEU A 90 5.52 -9.82 0.26
C LEU A 90 5.74 -8.47 0.95
N ARG A 91 6.02 -7.41 0.20
CA ARG A 91 6.27 -6.07 0.78
C ARG A 91 5.02 -5.50 1.44
N LEU A 92 3.84 -5.70 0.85
CA LEU A 92 2.57 -5.32 1.48
C LEU A 92 2.36 -6.02 2.83
N ALA A 93 2.66 -7.31 2.90
CA ALA A 93 2.56 -8.07 4.14
C ALA A 93 3.56 -7.57 5.21
N GLN A 94 4.79 -7.28 4.82
CA GLN A 94 5.82 -6.74 5.73
C GLN A 94 5.44 -5.36 6.25
N ALA A 95 5.01 -4.43 5.38
CA ALA A 95 4.57 -3.11 5.81
C ALA A 95 3.40 -3.18 6.79
N ALA A 96 2.41 -4.06 6.53
CA ALA A 96 1.29 -4.27 7.43
C ALA A 96 1.72 -4.86 8.79
N GLN A 97 2.69 -5.77 8.79
CA GLN A 97 3.24 -6.34 10.02
C GLN A 97 3.99 -5.27 10.84
N SER A 98 4.86 -4.47 10.21
CA SER A 98 5.58 -3.40 10.89
C SER A 98 4.62 -2.37 11.50
N LEU A 99 3.52 -2.05 10.80
CA LEU A 99 2.48 -1.16 11.32
C LEU A 99 1.79 -1.73 12.56
N ASP A 100 1.57 -3.05 12.61
CA ASP A 100 1.02 -3.76 13.79
C ASP A 100 2.00 -3.74 14.97
N GLU A 101 3.31 -3.86 14.71
CA GLU A 101 4.36 -3.86 15.74
C GLU A 101 4.58 -2.47 16.34
N GLU A 102 4.52 -1.40 15.56
CA GLU A 102 4.60 -0.01 16.05
C GLU A 102 3.39 0.41 16.91
N SER A 103 2.29 -0.35 16.88
CA SER A 103 1.09 -0.08 17.68
C SER A 103 1.21 -0.54 19.14
N ARG A 104 2.21 -1.39 19.44
CA ARG A 104 2.42 -1.98 20.77
C ARG A 104 3.33 -1.12 21.64
#